data_AF-A0A967IU19-F1
#
_entry.id   AF-A0A967IU19-F1
#
_cell.length_a   1.000
_cell.length_b   1.000
_cell.length_c   1.000
_cell.angle_alpha   90.00
_cell.angle_beta   90.00
_cell.angle_gamma   90.00
#
_symmetry.space_group_name_H-M   'P 1'
#
loop_
_entity.id
_entity.type
_entity.pdbx_description
1 polymer ?
#
loop_
_entity_poly.entity_id
_entity_poly.type
_entity_poly.pdbx_seq_one_letter_code
_entity_poly.pdbx_strand_id
1 'polypeptide(L)'
;MAVRKEGMLAINWSMFKVYLAGFLAGALSLLTLILIVYFALAIFSLLFTLPSELIEAEVTETSRAKVSTLNSIVSSVENLFKGLWQARLGFLIFGILGTAATWVYQTSLLVRRGKAWLASFICMAVIIAVTFISWTYGQREEAALYLAENPELYRWRDLLLDSYATKVSVGIIFALAATYPIWALWRWWYIRLEAWLSPARPTSESESRASQNQTILANHLSYASRLSELKRGALPAGGQTTDQEKTPTKVVPTSALPERIRRKLIKSLAILLVLCLALLFFSNRYYNQVALRLQHGIAFLEPVTGAHQEFVVSVEPDIQRIRVVNINGVGTVSLYLSPTDDYQEAVARVDDWSFKWRRDQYLYTDIPVAGLTPGNYHLHFVQESGWGYFEYTLSQGGGTPSHIAALVTGVLLACSLVLGLALLLLGPARHLI
;
A
#
# COMPACT_ATOMS: atom_id res chain seq x y z
N MET A 1 -29.75 -29.40 -29.74
CA MET A 1 -29.45 -28.02 -29.27
C MET A 1 -29.46 -27.89 -27.74
N ALA A 2 -30.31 -28.62 -26.99
CA ALA A 2 -30.36 -28.57 -25.53
C ALA A 2 -29.06 -29.05 -24.82
N VAL A 3 -28.45 -30.15 -25.28
CA VAL A 3 -27.19 -30.71 -24.71
C VAL A 3 -26.01 -29.72 -24.78
N ARG A 4 -25.97 -28.83 -25.78
CA ARG A 4 -24.91 -27.82 -25.93
C ARG A 4 -25.09 -26.65 -24.94
N LYS A 5 -26.34 -26.36 -24.51
CA LYS A 5 -26.63 -25.34 -23.49
C LYS A 5 -26.28 -25.83 -22.09
N GLU A 6 -26.56 -27.10 -21.77
CA GLU A 6 -26.19 -27.69 -20.47
C GLU A 6 -24.67 -27.76 -20.27
N GLY A 7 -23.91 -28.09 -21.32
CA GLY A 7 -22.44 -28.07 -21.28
C GLY A 7 -21.84 -26.67 -21.05
N MET A 8 -22.39 -25.62 -21.68
CA MET A 8 -21.92 -24.24 -21.46
C MET A 8 -22.23 -23.73 -20.05
N LEU A 9 -23.40 -24.09 -19.49
CA LEU A 9 -23.77 -23.70 -18.12
C LEU A 9 -22.88 -24.37 -17.06
N ALA A 10 -22.54 -25.64 -17.24
CA ALA A 10 -21.66 -26.37 -16.33
C ALA A 10 -20.22 -25.80 -16.33
N ILE A 11 -19.69 -25.43 -17.50
CA ILE A 11 -18.35 -24.81 -17.63
C ILE A 11 -18.33 -23.44 -16.92
N ASN A 12 -19.36 -22.62 -17.11
CA ASN A 12 -19.46 -21.32 -16.44
C ASN A 12 -19.55 -21.45 -14.91
N TRP A 13 -20.25 -22.45 -14.40
CA TRP A 13 -20.37 -22.67 -12.96
C TRP A 13 -19.07 -23.13 -12.31
N SER A 14 -18.31 -24.00 -12.98
CA SER A 14 -16.98 -24.44 -12.49
C SER A 14 -15.98 -23.29 -12.41
N MET A 15 -15.93 -22.44 -13.44
CA MET A 15 -15.07 -21.25 -13.48
C MET A 15 -15.47 -20.24 -12.41
N PHE A 16 -16.77 -20.02 -12.22
CA PHE A 16 -17.27 -19.13 -11.17
C PHE A 16 -16.80 -19.56 -9.77
N LYS A 17 -16.89 -20.85 -9.44
CA LYS A 17 -16.42 -21.38 -8.15
C LYS A 17 -14.93 -21.17 -7.91
N VAL A 18 -14.10 -21.33 -8.94
CA VAL A 18 -12.65 -21.11 -8.86
C VAL A 18 -12.33 -19.64 -8.56
N TYR A 19 -12.98 -18.70 -9.24
CA TYR A 19 -12.80 -17.28 -8.97
C TYR A 19 -13.37 -16.85 -7.61
N LEU A 20 -14.50 -17.44 -7.20
CA LEU A 20 -15.08 -17.21 -5.87
C LEU A 20 -14.14 -17.70 -4.76
N ALA A 21 -13.50 -18.86 -4.94
CA ALA A 21 -12.47 -19.35 -4.02
C ALA A 21 -11.29 -18.38 -3.93
N GLY A 22 -10.86 -17.82 -5.06
CA GLY A 22 -9.85 -16.76 -5.14
C GLY A 22 -10.23 -15.52 -4.32
N PHE A 23 -11.46 -15.03 -4.52
CA PHE A 23 -12.00 -13.88 -3.80
C PHE A 23 -12.05 -14.11 -2.28
N LEU A 24 -12.64 -15.23 -1.85
CA LEU A 24 -12.75 -15.57 -0.44
C LEU A 24 -11.39 -15.79 0.21
N ALA A 25 -10.43 -16.41 -0.50
CA ALA A 25 -9.07 -16.57 -0.01
C ALA A 25 -8.38 -15.22 0.24
N GLY A 26 -8.62 -14.24 -0.64
CA GLY A 26 -8.15 -12.88 -0.47
C GLY A 26 -8.71 -12.23 0.79
N ALA A 27 -10.03 -12.24 0.94
CA ALA A 27 -10.72 -11.68 2.11
C ALA A 27 -10.30 -12.36 3.43
N LEU A 28 -10.18 -13.69 3.45
CA LEU A 28 -9.76 -14.45 4.63
C LEU A 28 -8.30 -14.20 5.00
N SER A 29 -7.44 -13.90 4.04
CA SER A 29 -6.04 -13.52 4.32
C SER A 29 -5.98 -12.22 5.10
N LEU A 30 -6.78 -11.22 4.71
CA LEU A 30 -6.90 -9.97 5.46
C LEU A 30 -7.48 -10.20 6.86
N LEU A 31 -8.53 -11.02 6.96
CA LEU A 31 -9.12 -11.37 8.26
C LEU A 31 -8.08 -12.01 9.19
N THR A 32 -7.31 -12.96 8.66
CA THR A 32 -6.26 -13.66 9.42
C THR A 32 -5.21 -12.67 9.90
N LEU A 33 -4.79 -11.73 9.06
CA LEU A 33 -3.80 -10.72 9.40
C LEU A 33 -4.32 -9.75 10.47
N ILE A 34 -5.56 -9.27 10.33
CA ILE A 34 -6.21 -8.42 11.34
C ILE A 34 -6.29 -9.15 12.68
N LEU A 35 -6.71 -10.42 12.69
CA LEU A 35 -6.81 -11.22 13.91
C LEU A 35 -5.44 -11.44 14.56
N ILE A 36 -4.38 -11.69 13.77
CA ILE A 36 -3.01 -11.84 14.29
C ILE A 36 -2.53 -10.54 14.94
N VAL A 37 -2.72 -9.39 14.27
CA VAL A 37 -2.31 -8.09 14.80
C VAL A 37 -3.09 -7.76 16.06
N TYR A 38 -4.42 -7.97 16.04
CA TYR A 38 -5.28 -7.71 17.19
C TYR A 38 -4.89 -8.59 18.39
N PHE A 39 -4.62 -9.87 18.13
CA PHE A 39 -4.18 -10.81 19.17
C PHE A 39 -2.80 -10.44 19.72
N ALA A 40 -1.85 -10.02 18.87
CA ALA A 40 -0.56 -9.54 19.32
C ALA A 40 -0.66 -8.27 20.18
N LEU A 41 -1.50 -7.31 19.77
CA LEU A 41 -1.78 -6.10 20.56
C LEU A 41 -2.46 -6.42 21.90
N ALA A 42 -3.40 -7.38 21.91
CA ALA A 42 -4.07 -7.82 23.14
C ALA A 42 -3.08 -8.49 24.10
N ILE A 43 -2.19 -9.37 23.62
CA ILE A 43 -1.12 -9.97 24.42
C ILE A 43 -0.17 -8.90 24.94
N PHE A 44 0.25 -7.96 24.08
CA PHE A 44 1.16 -6.89 24.48
C PHE A 44 0.52 -6.01 25.55
N SER A 45 -0.73 -5.60 25.36
CA SER A 45 -1.49 -4.84 26.36
C SER A 45 -1.55 -5.60 27.69
N LEU A 46 -1.93 -6.88 27.66
CA LEU A 46 -2.02 -7.73 28.85
C LEU A 46 -0.66 -7.88 29.57
N LEU A 47 0.44 -8.04 28.84
CA LEU A 47 1.79 -8.12 29.42
C LEU A 47 2.26 -6.81 30.05
N PHE A 48 1.79 -5.66 29.56
CA PHE A 48 2.16 -4.34 30.09
C PHE A 48 1.22 -3.87 31.22
N THR A 49 -0.06 -4.27 31.22
CA THR A 49 -1.03 -3.93 32.27
C THR A 49 -1.01 -4.89 33.46
N LEU A 50 -0.67 -6.16 33.25
CA LEU A 50 -0.58 -7.15 34.33
C LEU A 50 0.37 -6.74 35.47
N PRO A 51 1.58 -6.21 35.22
CA PRO A 51 2.49 -5.79 36.30
C PRO A 51 1.92 -4.63 37.11
N SER A 52 1.27 -3.65 36.46
CA SER A 52 0.68 -2.50 37.16
C SER A 52 -0.58 -2.89 37.95
N GLU A 53 -1.43 -3.78 37.41
CA GLU A 53 -2.63 -4.23 38.11
C GLU A 53 -2.32 -5.24 39.23
N LEU A 54 -1.26 -6.05 39.12
CA LEU A 54 -0.81 -6.94 40.20
C LEU A 54 -0.27 -6.16 41.41
N ILE A 55 0.37 -5.01 41.17
CA ILE A 55 0.84 -4.11 42.25
C ILE A 55 -0.35 -3.45 42.96
N GLU A 56 -1.45 -3.15 42.26
CA GLU A 56 -2.66 -2.57 42.86
C GLU A 56 -3.61 -3.62 43.46
N ALA A 57 -3.66 -4.83 42.91
CA ALA A 57 -4.51 -5.93 43.38
C ALA A 57 -4.02 -6.60 44.67
N GLU A 58 -2.74 -6.44 45.02
CA GLU A 58 -2.24 -6.80 46.35
C GLU A 58 -2.82 -5.88 47.46
N VAL A 59 -3.42 -4.74 47.07
CA VAL A 59 -3.96 -3.70 47.98
C VAL A 59 -5.51 -3.68 48.04
N THR A 60 -6.24 -4.23 47.05
CA THR A 60 -7.72 -4.21 47.06
C THR A 60 -8.41 -5.46 46.49
N GLU A 61 -9.59 -5.78 47.06
CA GLU A 61 -10.46 -6.93 46.78
C GLU A 61 -10.48 -7.46 45.33
N THR A 62 -10.08 -8.73 45.19
CA THR A 62 -10.08 -9.57 43.97
C THR A 62 -11.36 -9.58 43.11
N SER A 63 -12.50 -9.10 43.61
CA SER A 63 -13.77 -9.02 42.86
C SER A 63 -13.81 -7.87 41.84
N ARG A 64 -13.20 -6.71 42.14
CA ARG A 64 -13.12 -5.57 41.19
C ARG A 64 -12.22 -5.87 40.00
N ALA A 65 -11.10 -6.56 40.22
CA ALA A 65 -10.17 -6.96 39.16
C ALA A 65 -10.84 -7.87 38.10
N LYS A 66 -11.70 -8.81 38.53
CA LYS A 66 -12.46 -9.70 37.63
C LYS A 66 -13.51 -8.97 36.78
N VAL A 67 -14.20 -7.98 37.36
CA VAL A 67 -15.20 -7.19 36.62
C VAL A 67 -14.52 -6.24 35.63
N SER A 68 -13.37 -5.65 36.01
CA SER A 68 -12.56 -4.81 35.12
C SER A 68 -12.04 -5.58 33.91
N THR A 69 -11.49 -6.79 34.11
CA THR A 69 -10.99 -7.64 33.02
C THR A 69 -12.10 -8.12 32.08
N LEU A 70 -13.27 -8.49 32.60
CA LEU A 70 -14.42 -8.85 31.75
C LEU A 70 -14.92 -7.68 30.90
N ASN A 71 -15.02 -6.48 31.48
CA ASN A 71 -15.42 -5.28 30.73
C ASN A 71 -14.40 -4.90 29.65
N SER A 72 -13.10 -5.09 29.92
CA SER A 72 -12.03 -4.90 28.95
C SER A 72 -12.10 -5.90 27.78
N ILE A 73 -12.46 -7.17 28.05
CA ILE A 73 -12.68 -8.17 26.99
C ILE A 73 -13.89 -7.82 26.14
N VAL A 74 -15.00 -7.42 26.74
CA VAL A 74 -16.23 -7.05 26.00
C VAL A 74 -15.97 -5.81 25.12
N SER A 75 -15.33 -4.78 25.66
CA SER A 75 -14.98 -3.58 24.87
C SER A 75 -14.01 -3.91 23.73
N SER A 76 -13.06 -4.83 23.97
CA SER A 76 -12.14 -5.33 22.95
C SER A 76 -12.88 -6.07 21.83
N VAL A 77 -13.85 -6.93 22.15
CA VAL A 77 -14.66 -7.62 21.13
C VAL A 77 -15.49 -6.62 20.33
N GLU A 78 -16.12 -5.65 20.99
CA GLU A 78 -16.89 -4.61 20.32
C GLU A 78 -16.01 -3.76 19.38
N ASN A 79 -14.81 -3.39 19.83
CA ASN A 79 -13.83 -2.67 19.03
C ASN A 79 -13.33 -3.49 17.84
N LEU A 80 -13.14 -4.80 17.99
CA LEU A 80 -12.82 -5.69 16.89
C LEU A 80 -13.93 -5.69 15.83
N PHE A 81 -15.21 -5.81 16.23
CA PHE A 81 -16.33 -5.76 15.29
C PHE A 81 -16.44 -4.41 14.58
N LYS A 82 -16.28 -3.30 15.31
CA LYS A 82 -16.24 -1.95 14.71
C LYS A 82 -15.09 -1.82 13.72
N GLY A 83 -13.90 -2.30 14.08
CA GLY A 83 -12.72 -2.30 13.21
C GLY A 83 -12.92 -3.15 11.94
N LEU A 84 -13.49 -4.36 12.07
CA LEU A 84 -13.80 -5.22 10.93
C LEU A 84 -14.82 -4.57 9.98
N TRP A 85 -15.82 -3.88 10.53
CA TRP A 85 -16.80 -3.16 9.72
C TRP A 85 -16.18 -1.97 8.97
N GLN A 86 -15.31 -1.20 9.63
CA GLN A 86 -14.54 -0.14 8.98
C GLN A 86 -13.61 -0.68 7.89
N ALA A 87 -13.07 -1.90 8.06
CA ALA A 87 -12.22 -2.59 7.10
C ALA A 87 -12.98 -3.20 5.89
N ARG A 88 -14.29 -3.01 5.74
CA ARG A 88 -15.12 -3.58 4.66
C ARG A 88 -14.58 -3.32 3.25
N LEU A 89 -14.03 -2.13 3.01
CA LEU A 89 -13.41 -1.79 1.72
C LEU A 89 -12.10 -2.55 1.52
N GLY A 90 -11.33 -2.74 2.60
CA GLY A 90 -10.13 -3.58 2.59
C GLY A 90 -10.45 -5.03 2.20
N PHE A 91 -11.52 -5.61 2.75
CA PHE A 91 -11.97 -6.97 2.38
C PHE A 91 -12.34 -7.08 0.90
N LEU A 92 -13.03 -6.07 0.36
CA LEU A 92 -13.37 -6.01 -1.06
C LEU A 92 -12.12 -5.92 -1.95
N ILE A 93 -11.16 -5.05 -1.58
CA ILE A 93 -9.89 -4.88 -2.30
C ILE A 93 -9.09 -6.20 -2.27
N PHE A 94 -8.94 -6.82 -1.09
CA PHE A 94 -8.23 -8.10 -0.93
C PHE A 94 -8.93 -9.24 -1.67
N GLY A 95 -10.26 -9.23 -1.74
CA GLY A 95 -11.01 -10.18 -2.55
C GLY A 95 -10.74 -10.03 -4.05
N ILE A 96 -10.78 -8.81 -4.59
CA ILE A 96 -10.45 -8.54 -6.01
C ILE A 96 -9.00 -8.98 -6.32
N LEU A 97 -8.08 -8.64 -5.42
CA LEU A 97 -6.68 -9.10 -5.41
C LEU A 97 -6.57 -10.63 -5.51
N GLY A 98 -7.33 -11.35 -4.68
CA GLY A 98 -7.35 -12.80 -4.67
C GLY A 98 -7.90 -13.39 -5.98
N THR A 99 -8.94 -12.80 -6.55
CA THR A 99 -9.47 -13.18 -7.87
C THR A 99 -8.44 -12.99 -8.98
N ALA A 100 -7.73 -11.86 -8.99
CA ALA A 100 -6.67 -11.59 -9.96
C ALA A 100 -5.51 -12.59 -9.82
N ALA A 101 -5.10 -12.91 -8.59
CA ALA A 101 -4.09 -13.91 -8.32
C ALA A 101 -4.50 -15.31 -8.82
N THR A 102 -5.77 -15.70 -8.63
CA THR A 102 -6.32 -16.95 -9.17
C THR A 102 -6.32 -16.95 -10.69
N TRP A 103 -6.71 -15.86 -11.33
CA TRP A 103 -6.68 -15.75 -12.79
C TRP A 103 -5.27 -15.96 -13.35
N VAL A 104 -4.27 -15.31 -12.76
CA VAL A 104 -2.86 -15.48 -13.13
C VAL A 104 -2.39 -16.91 -12.88
N TYR A 105 -2.78 -17.51 -11.74
CA TYR A 105 -2.42 -18.89 -11.40
C TYR A 105 -2.99 -19.91 -12.41
N GLN A 106 -4.27 -19.80 -12.76
CA GLN A 106 -4.94 -20.68 -13.72
C GLN A 106 -4.38 -20.55 -15.14
N THR A 107 -4.10 -19.31 -15.58
CA THR A 107 -3.53 -19.05 -16.92
C THR A 107 -2.08 -19.50 -17.04
N SER A 108 -1.28 -19.42 -15.97
CA SER A 108 0.13 -19.82 -15.97
C SER A 108 0.36 -21.33 -15.82
N LEU A 109 -0.61 -22.07 -15.29
CA LEU A 109 -0.63 -23.54 -15.32
C LEU A 109 -0.59 -24.10 -16.76
N LEU A 110 -1.08 -23.34 -17.74
CA LEU A 110 -1.04 -23.71 -19.17
C LEU A 110 0.37 -23.60 -19.79
N VAL A 111 1.30 -22.85 -19.16
CA VAL A 111 2.60 -22.49 -19.79
C VAL A 111 3.81 -23.15 -19.12
N ARG A 112 3.78 -23.45 -17.81
CA ARG A 112 4.72 -24.34 -17.06
C ARG A 112 4.45 -24.23 -15.54
N ARG A 113 4.13 -25.36 -14.87
CA ARG A 113 3.75 -25.41 -13.44
C ARG A 113 4.68 -24.67 -12.46
N GLY A 114 5.99 -24.63 -12.71
CA GLY A 114 6.95 -23.92 -11.83
C GLY A 114 6.88 -22.38 -11.91
N LYS A 115 6.41 -21.82 -13.02
CA LYS A 115 6.34 -20.35 -13.24
C LYS A 115 5.03 -19.73 -12.73
N ALA A 116 4.03 -20.56 -12.46
CA ALA A 116 2.70 -20.12 -12.04
C ALA A 116 2.69 -19.46 -10.66
N TRP A 117 3.44 -20.05 -9.72
CA TRP A 117 3.58 -19.52 -8.36
C TRP A 117 4.32 -18.20 -8.32
N LEU A 118 5.40 -18.08 -9.09
CA LEU A 118 6.16 -16.84 -9.21
C LEU A 118 5.30 -15.73 -9.82
N ALA A 119 4.53 -16.02 -10.88
CA ALA A 119 3.66 -15.04 -11.52
C ALA A 119 2.54 -14.54 -10.57
N SER A 120 1.94 -15.43 -9.78
CA SER A 120 0.92 -15.07 -8.77
C SER A 120 1.53 -14.22 -7.63
N PHE A 121 2.69 -14.60 -7.11
CA PHE A 121 3.40 -13.83 -6.08
C PHE A 121 3.74 -12.42 -6.58
N ILE A 122 4.32 -12.34 -7.77
CA ILE A 122 4.67 -11.08 -8.41
C ILE A 122 3.42 -10.20 -8.63
N CYS A 123 2.30 -10.79 -9.06
CA CYS A 123 1.04 -10.06 -9.25
C CYS A 123 0.52 -9.47 -7.94
N MET A 124 0.53 -10.24 -6.85
CA MET A 124 0.20 -9.71 -5.52
C MET A 124 1.16 -8.62 -5.08
N ALA A 125 2.47 -8.79 -5.32
CA ALA A 125 3.48 -7.79 -4.95
C ALA A 125 3.20 -6.44 -5.59
N VAL A 126 2.90 -6.47 -6.89
CA VAL A 126 2.59 -5.25 -7.61
C VAL A 126 1.33 -4.64 -7.08
N ILE A 127 0.23 -5.39 -6.95
CA ILE A 127 -1.04 -4.81 -6.50
C ILE A 127 -0.93 -4.27 -5.05
N ILE A 128 -0.18 -4.90 -4.15
CA ILE A 128 0.08 -4.36 -2.81
C ILE A 128 0.87 -3.04 -2.90
N ALA A 129 1.93 -3.00 -3.73
CA ALA A 129 2.70 -1.76 -3.96
C ALA A 129 1.81 -0.65 -4.54
N VAL A 130 0.96 -0.98 -5.52
CA VAL A 130 -0.03 -0.08 -6.14
C VAL A 130 -0.97 0.51 -5.09
N THR A 131 -1.58 -0.34 -4.25
CA THR A 131 -2.55 0.10 -3.24
C THR A 131 -1.86 0.96 -2.20
N PHE A 132 -0.67 0.57 -1.74
CA PHE A 132 0.07 1.33 -0.74
C PHE A 132 0.51 2.70 -1.29
N ILE A 133 1.09 2.74 -2.49
CA ILE A 133 1.51 4.00 -3.10
C ILE A 133 0.28 4.91 -3.29
N SER A 134 -0.82 4.40 -3.87
CA SER A 134 -2.05 5.18 -4.04
C SER A 134 -2.60 5.72 -2.72
N TRP A 135 -2.56 4.90 -1.65
CA TRP A 135 -2.94 5.31 -0.30
C TRP A 135 -2.04 6.43 0.23
N THR A 136 -0.71 6.30 0.13
CA THR A 136 0.23 7.34 0.60
C THR A 136 0.06 8.67 -0.14
N TYR A 137 -0.30 8.64 -1.43
CA TYR A 137 -0.62 9.85 -2.18
C TYR A 137 -1.95 10.47 -1.70
N GLY A 138 -2.97 9.65 -1.45
CA GLY A 138 -4.25 10.11 -0.91
C GLY A 138 -4.15 10.74 0.49
N GLN A 139 -3.21 10.23 1.30
CA GLN A 139 -2.94 10.67 2.66
C GLN A 139 -2.00 11.88 2.75
N ARG A 140 -1.45 12.36 1.63
CA ARG A 140 -0.48 13.48 1.64
C ARG A 140 -1.09 14.77 2.17
N GLU A 141 -2.37 15.02 1.86
CA GLU A 141 -3.08 16.20 2.33
C GLU A 141 -3.27 16.17 3.85
N GLU A 142 -3.76 15.06 4.40
CA GLU A 142 -3.88 14.86 5.85
C GLU A 142 -2.52 14.99 6.55
N ALA A 143 -1.47 14.38 6.00
CA ALA A 143 -0.11 14.51 6.54
C ALA A 143 0.41 15.96 6.50
N ALA A 144 0.12 16.71 5.44
CA ALA A 144 0.50 18.12 5.33
C ALA A 144 -0.31 19.00 6.29
N LEU A 145 -1.60 18.74 6.47
CA LEU A 145 -2.41 19.43 7.47
C LEU A 145 -1.90 19.16 8.89
N TYR A 146 -1.55 17.91 9.19
CA TYR A 146 -0.96 17.50 10.46
C TYR A 146 0.42 18.13 10.71
N LEU A 147 1.25 18.27 9.67
CA LEU A 147 2.53 18.99 9.76
C LEU A 147 2.33 20.48 10.04
N ALA A 148 1.29 21.09 9.48
CA ALA A 148 0.92 22.47 9.79
C ALA A 148 0.35 22.65 11.22
N GLU A 149 -0.12 21.57 11.85
CA GLU A 149 -0.57 21.54 13.25
C GLU A 149 0.57 21.33 14.25
N ASN A 150 1.67 20.74 13.80
CA ASN A 150 2.79 20.34 14.65
C ASN A 150 4.09 20.95 14.09
N PRO A 151 4.37 22.23 14.36
CA PRO A 151 5.50 22.97 13.75
C PRO A 151 6.87 22.31 13.98
N GLU A 152 7.06 21.64 15.11
CA GLU A 152 8.27 20.84 15.40
C GLU A 152 8.53 19.69 14.40
N LEU A 153 7.49 19.25 13.70
CA LEU A 153 7.57 18.23 12.65
C LEU A 153 7.83 18.85 11.27
N TYR A 154 7.69 20.18 11.12
CA TYR A 154 7.92 20.88 9.85
C TYR A 154 9.36 20.70 9.35
N ARG A 155 10.35 20.55 10.25
CA ARG A 155 11.73 20.17 9.88
C ARG A 155 11.83 18.84 9.11
N TRP A 156 10.85 17.96 9.26
CA TRP A 156 10.76 16.69 8.55
C TRP A 156 9.89 16.78 7.30
N ARG A 157 9.33 17.96 6.97
CA ARG A 157 8.45 18.19 5.81
C ARG A 157 9.08 17.69 4.53
N ASP A 158 10.33 18.06 4.25
CA ASP A 158 10.96 17.71 2.97
C ASP A 158 11.16 16.18 2.85
N LEU A 159 11.42 15.51 3.97
CA LEU A 159 11.57 14.06 4.05
C LEU A 159 10.23 13.32 3.94
N LEU A 160 9.16 13.87 4.53
CA LEU A 160 7.82 13.25 4.59
C LEU A 160 6.94 13.58 3.38
N LEU A 161 7.03 14.80 2.87
CA LEU A 161 6.16 15.30 1.80
C LEU A 161 6.84 15.28 0.44
N ASP A 162 8.13 15.64 0.33
CA ASP A 162 8.67 16.14 -0.93
C ASP A 162 9.36 15.07 -1.80
N SER A 163 9.95 14.04 -1.20
CA SER A 163 10.61 12.98 -1.98
C SER A 163 9.64 11.91 -2.46
N TYR A 164 9.20 12.04 -3.71
CA TYR A 164 8.49 10.99 -4.46
C TYR A 164 9.26 9.68 -4.50
N ALA A 165 10.59 9.76 -4.65
CA ALA A 165 11.46 8.59 -4.62
C ALA A 165 11.38 7.88 -3.28
N THR A 166 11.40 8.61 -2.17
CA THR A 166 11.28 8.02 -0.83
C THR A 166 9.94 7.33 -0.65
N LYS A 167 8.82 7.95 -1.05
CA LYS A 167 7.48 7.35 -0.95
C LYS A 167 7.36 6.06 -1.77
N VAL A 168 7.85 6.08 -3.00
CA VAL A 168 7.85 4.90 -3.88
C VAL A 168 8.78 3.83 -3.33
N SER A 169 9.99 4.16 -2.88
CA SER A 169 10.94 3.21 -2.29
C SER A 169 10.41 2.57 -1.02
N VAL A 170 9.86 3.35 -0.08
CA VAL A 170 9.22 2.84 1.13
C VAL A 170 8.03 1.96 0.78
N GLY A 171 7.20 2.37 -0.19
CA GLY A 171 6.08 1.57 -0.64
C GLY A 171 6.48 0.25 -1.28
N ILE A 172 7.56 0.22 -2.07
CA ILE A 172 8.13 -1.00 -2.64
C ILE A 172 8.69 -1.90 -1.54
N ILE A 173 9.46 -1.36 -0.59
CA ILE A 173 10.03 -2.14 0.52
C ILE A 173 8.92 -2.75 1.37
N PHE A 174 7.92 -1.94 1.74
CA PHE A 174 6.76 -2.41 2.50
C PHE A 174 5.98 -3.48 1.73
N ALA A 175 5.73 -3.24 0.44
CA ALA A 175 5.06 -4.21 -0.40
C ALA A 175 5.85 -5.52 -0.44
N LEU A 176 7.16 -5.50 -0.68
CA LEU A 176 7.98 -6.71 -0.69
C LEU A 176 7.93 -7.46 0.66
N ALA A 177 8.00 -6.74 1.79
CA ALA A 177 7.91 -7.32 3.11
C ALA A 177 6.53 -7.96 3.39
N ALA A 178 5.45 -7.28 3.01
CA ALA A 178 4.07 -7.71 3.25
C ALA A 178 3.57 -8.76 2.23
N THR A 179 4.13 -8.79 1.02
CA THR A 179 3.63 -9.63 -0.07
C THR A 179 3.74 -11.10 0.28
N TYR A 180 4.90 -11.54 0.77
CA TYR A 180 5.11 -12.96 1.05
C TYR A 180 4.11 -13.52 2.08
N PRO A 181 3.92 -12.93 3.27
CA PRO A 181 2.94 -13.45 4.22
C PRO A 181 1.51 -13.39 3.68
N ILE A 182 1.12 -12.31 2.99
CA ILE A 182 -0.22 -12.20 2.39
C ILE A 182 -0.43 -13.27 1.32
N TRP A 183 0.55 -13.48 0.44
CA TRP A 183 0.50 -14.48 -0.61
C TRP A 183 0.48 -15.91 -0.05
N ALA A 184 1.28 -16.18 0.99
CA ALA A 184 1.30 -17.48 1.65
C ALA A 184 -0.05 -17.80 2.31
N LEU A 185 -0.65 -16.82 3.01
CA LEU A 185 -1.99 -16.94 3.60
C LEU A 185 -3.05 -17.14 2.53
N TRP A 186 -3.00 -16.36 1.45
CA TRP A 186 -3.93 -16.49 0.34
C TRP A 186 -3.84 -17.88 -0.27
N ARG A 187 -2.63 -18.37 -0.54
CA ARG A 187 -2.41 -19.70 -1.09
C ARG A 187 -2.98 -20.79 -0.18
N TRP A 188 -2.73 -20.67 1.13
CA TRP A 188 -3.22 -21.63 2.11
C TRP A 188 -4.75 -21.69 2.13
N TRP A 189 -5.42 -20.53 2.13
CA TRP A 189 -6.88 -20.44 2.06
C TRP A 189 -7.44 -20.90 0.72
N TYR A 190 -6.81 -20.50 -0.39
CA TYR A 190 -7.24 -20.86 -1.75
C TYR A 190 -7.25 -22.38 -1.95
N ILE A 191 -6.18 -23.09 -1.55
CA ILE A 191 -6.11 -24.56 -1.67
C ILE A 191 -7.26 -25.23 -0.90
N ARG A 192 -7.59 -24.74 0.30
CA ARG A 192 -8.67 -25.29 1.12
C ARG A 192 -10.05 -24.97 0.57
N LEU A 193 -10.26 -23.73 0.12
CA LEU A 193 -11.54 -23.28 -0.44
C LEU A 193 -11.82 -23.92 -1.79
N GLU A 194 -10.82 -24.09 -2.65
CA GLU A 194 -10.94 -24.78 -3.93
C GLU A 194 -11.35 -26.24 -3.72
N ALA A 195 -10.71 -26.94 -2.77
CA ALA A 195 -11.07 -28.31 -2.40
C ALA A 195 -12.49 -28.42 -1.82
N TRP A 196 -12.96 -27.41 -1.09
CA TRP A 196 -14.28 -27.40 -0.47
C TRP A 196 -15.42 -27.02 -1.42
N LEU A 197 -15.21 -26.02 -2.30
CA LEU A 197 -16.22 -25.50 -3.24
C LEU A 197 -16.33 -26.35 -4.52
N SER A 198 -15.21 -26.95 -4.91
CA SER A 198 -15.11 -27.89 -6.02
C SER A 198 -14.49 -29.19 -5.54
N PRO A 199 -15.21 -29.97 -4.71
CA PRO A 199 -14.81 -31.34 -4.43
C PRO A 199 -14.92 -32.08 -5.75
N ALA A 200 -13.81 -32.16 -6.48
CA ALA A 200 -13.74 -33.08 -7.59
C ALA A 200 -14.08 -34.46 -7.01
N ARG A 201 -15.11 -35.11 -7.56
CA ARG A 201 -15.17 -36.58 -7.59
C ARG A 201 -13.74 -37.05 -7.82
N PRO A 202 -13.21 -38.01 -7.04
CA PRO A 202 -11.81 -38.42 -7.14
C PRO A 202 -11.51 -38.73 -8.61
N THR A 203 -10.90 -37.77 -9.30
CA THR A 203 -10.28 -38.02 -10.56
C THR A 203 -9.04 -38.81 -10.19
N SER A 204 -8.78 -39.87 -10.95
CA SER A 204 -7.60 -40.74 -10.87
C SER A 204 -6.24 -39.99 -10.83
N GLU A 205 -6.23 -38.65 -10.84
CA GLU A 205 -5.09 -37.77 -10.65
C GLU A 205 -4.56 -37.70 -9.20
N SER A 206 -5.34 -38.00 -8.15
CA SER A 206 -4.75 -38.09 -6.79
C SER A 206 -3.98 -39.40 -6.59
N GLU A 207 -4.48 -40.51 -7.16
CA GLU A 207 -3.74 -41.76 -7.31
C GLU A 207 -2.57 -41.60 -8.29
N SER A 208 -2.71 -40.76 -9.32
CA SER A 208 -1.59 -40.39 -10.19
C SER A 208 -0.54 -39.55 -9.48
N ARG A 209 -0.85 -38.64 -8.55
CA ARG A 209 0.17 -37.88 -7.80
C ARG A 209 0.96 -38.76 -6.82
N ALA A 210 0.33 -39.75 -6.19
CA ALA A 210 1.03 -40.71 -5.34
C ALA A 210 1.90 -41.67 -6.18
N SER A 211 1.36 -42.20 -7.29
CA SER A 211 2.10 -43.10 -8.19
C SER A 211 3.15 -42.40 -9.06
N GLN A 212 2.98 -41.13 -9.41
CA GLN A 212 3.90 -40.32 -10.21
C GLN A 212 5.09 -39.84 -9.37
N ASN A 213 4.88 -39.48 -8.09
CA ASN A 213 5.99 -39.24 -7.18
C ASN A 213 6.75 -40.54 -6.86
N GLN A 214 6.08 -41.68 -6.74
CA GLN A 214 6.73 -42.99 -6.58
C GLN A 214 7.51 -43.42 -7.84
N THR A 215 6.98 -43.18 -9.05
CA THR A 215 7.71 -43.46 -10.30
C THR A 215 8.84 -42.48 -10.57
N ILE A 216 8.73 -41.20 -10.19
CA ILE A 216 9.84 -40.26 -10.28
C ILE A 216 10.96 -40.66 -9.30
N LEU A 217 10.63 -41.06 -8.06
CA LEU A 217 11.62 -41.54 -7.09
C LEU A 217 12.27 -42.86 -7.56
N ALA A 218 11.48 -43.80 -8.07
CA ALA A 218 11.98 -45.07 -8.62
C ALA A 218 12.82 -44.85 -9.90
N ASN A 219 12.45 -43.90 -10.75
CA ASN A 219 13.24 -43.52 -11.92
C ASN A 219 14.54 -42.81 -11.53
N HIS A 220 14.54 -41.98 -10.48
CA HIS A 220 15.77 -41.38 -9.97
C HIS A 220 16.70 -42.41 -9.32
N LEU A 221 16.15 -43.35 -8.55
CA LEU A 221 16.92 -44.44 -7.95
C LEU A 221 17.50 -45.40 -8.99
N SER A 222 16.73 -45.74 -10.04
CA SER A 222 17.21 -46.56 -11.16
C SER A 222 18.18 -45.81 -12.08
N TYR A 223 18.05 -44.49 -12.22
CA TYR A 223 19.04 -43.68 -12.94
C TYR A 223 20.34 -43.56 -12.13
N ALA A 224 20.25 -43.37 -10.81
CA ALA A 224 21.41 -43.36 -9.93
C ALA A 224 22.12 -44.73 -9.85
N SER A 225 21.36 -45.83 -9.91
CA SER A 225 21.93 -47.19 -10.00
C SER A 225 22.60 -47.44 -11.35
N ARG A 226 21.99 -47.04 -12.48
CA ARG A 226 22.63 -47.13 -13.80
C ARG A 226 23.86 -46.24 -13.93
N LEU A 227 23.85 -45.06 -13.31
CA LEU A 227 25.02 -44.17 -13.29
C LEU A 227 26.15 -44.74 -12.43
N SER A 228 25.83 -45.45 -11.34
CA SER A 228 26.83 -46.14 -10.52
C SER A 228 27.36 -47.41 -11.18
N GLU A 229 26.53 -48.14 -11.94
CA GLU A 229 26.96 -49.25 -12.80
C GLU A 229 27.84 -48.77 -13.96
N LEU A 230 27.48 -47.66 -14.62
CA LEU A 230 28.30 -47.06 -15.68
C LEU A 230 29.63 -46.48 -15.15
N LYS A 231 29.63 -45.93 -13.92
CA LYS A 231 30.88 -45.53 -13.24
C LYS A 231 31.73 -46.71 -12.80
N ARG A 232 31.12 -47.88 -12.51
CA ARG A 232 31.84 -49.12 -12.18
C ARG A 232 32.27 -49.91 -13.42
N GLY A 233 31.59 -49.75 -14.54
CA GLY A 233 31.83 -50.45 -15.80
C GLY A 233 32.72 -49.71 -16.81
N ALA A 234 33.21 -48.50 -16.49
CA ALA A 234 34.11 -47.75 -17.36
C ALA A 234 35.58 -48.17 -17.20
N LEU A 235 35.86 -49.44 -17.52
CA LEU A 235 37.17 -49.93 -18.00
C LEU A 235 36.89 -50.82 -19.22
N PRO A 236 37.62 -50.66 -20.34
CA PRO A 236 37.06 -50.94 -21.65
C PRO A 236 37.16 -52.41 -22.03
N ALA A 237 36.07 -52.97 -22.54
CA ALA A 237 36.10 -54.14 -23.41
C ALA A 237 35.03 -53.95 -24.48
N GLY A 238 35.47 -54.04 -25.74
CA GLY A 238 34.67 -53.69 -26.90
C GLY A 238 33.54 -54.68 -27.21
N GLY A 239 32.76 -54.28 -28.20
CA GLY A 239 31.98 -55.20 -29.03
C GLY A 239 30.47 -54.99 -28.98
N GLN A 240 29.94 -54.71 -30.18
CA GLN A 240 28.60 -55.04 -30.66
C GLN A 240 27.45 -54.09 -30.33
N THR A 241 27.22 -53.22 -31.31
CA THR A 241 25.95 -52.99 -32.00
C THR A 241 24.77 -53.84 -31.52
N THR A 242 23.71 -53.16 -31.05
CA THR A 242 22.35 -53.62 -31.30
C THR A 242 21.48 -52.40 -31.56
N ASP A 243 20.93 -52.37 -32.76
CA ASP A 243 19.89 -51.46 -33.19
C ASP A 243 18.71 -51.50 -32.22
N GLN A 244 18.52 -50.41 -31.48
CA GLN A 244 17.20 -50.00 -31.04
C GLN A 244 16.94 -48.62 -31.63
N GLU A 245 16.29 -48.66 -32.80
CA GLU A 245 15.54 -47.57 -33.38
C GLU A 245 14.49 -47.09 -32.37
N LYS A 246 14.92 -46.24 -31.43
CA LYS A 246 14.03 -45.39 -30.65
C LYS A 246 13.43 -44.41 -31.64
N THR A 247 12.24 -44.73 -32.12
CA THR A 247 11.33 -43.76 -32.71
C THR A 247 11.32 -42.55 -31.77
N PRO A 248 11.78 -41.36 -32.20
CA PRO A 248 11.73 -40.20 -31.34
C PRO A 248 10.26 -39.93 -31.11
N THR A 249 9.78 -40.20 -29.90
CA THR A 249 8.48 -39.74 -29.43
C THR A 249 8.45 -38.25 -29.71
N LYS A 250 7.73 -37.87 -30.77
CA LYS A 250 7.58 -36.51 -31.23
C LYS A 250 6.94 -35.76 -30.07
N VAL A 251 7.78 -35.11 -29.26
CA VAL A 251 7.34 -34.20 -28.20
C VAL A 251 6.59 -33.12 -28.93
N VAL A 252 5.27 -33.26 -28.98
CA VAL A 252 4.37 -32.24 -29.50
C VAL A 252 4.69 -30.99 -28.67
N PRO A 253 5.24 -29.91 -29.27
CA PRO A 253 5.52 -28.71 -28.52
C PRO A 253 4.19 -28.20 -27.99
N THR A 254 4.04 -28.27 -26.67
CA THR A 254 2.88 -27.83 -25.92
C THR A 254 2.73 -26.34 -26.19
N SER A 255 1.74 -26.00 -27.02
CA SER A 255 1.22 -24.68 -27.38
C SER A 255 1.99 -23.48 -26.83
N ALA A 256 3.15 -23.18 -27.43
CA ALA A 256 3.67 -21.82 -27.39
C ALA A 256 2.70 -20.95 -28.18
N LEU A 257 2.20 -19.86 -27.58
CA LEU A 257 1.48 -18.81 -28.31
C LEU A 257 2.20 -18.55 -29.64
N PRO A 258 1.51 -18.60 -30.79
CA PRO A 258 2.13 -18.37 -32.09
C PRO A 258 3.01 -17.13 -32.02
N GLU A 259 4.26 -17.23 -32.48
CA GLU A 259 5.27 -16.19 -32.26
C GLU A 259 4.81 -14.81 -32.76
N ARG A 260 3.96 -14.79 -33.80
CA ARG A 260 3.26 -13.60 -34.30
C ARG A 260 2.32 -12.96 -33.27
N ILE A 261 1.55 -13.75 -32.54
CA ILE A 261 0.63 -13.27 -31.48
C ILE A 261 1.45 -12.74 -30.30
N ARG A 262 2.51 -13.44 -29.89
CA ARG A 262 3.41 -12.96 -28.83
C ARG A 262 4.04 -11.62 -29.19
N ARG A 263 4.57 -11.44 -30.40
CA ARG A 263 5.15 -10.16 -30.84
C ARG A 263 4.11 -9.03 -30.88
N LYS A 264 2.89 -9.31 -31.35
CA LYS A 264 1.79 -8.32 -31.34
C LYS A 264 1.42 -7.92 -29.90
N LEU A 265 1.33 -8.89 -28.99
CA LEU A 265 1.02 -8.66 -27.58
C LEU A 265 2.10 -7.85 -26.86
N ILE A 266 3.39 -8.15 -27.10
CA ILE A 266 4.50 -7.37 -26.55
C ILE A 266 4.45 -5.93 -27.07
N LYS A 267 4.23 -5.73 -28.37
CA LYS A 267 4.11 -4.38 -28.95
C LYS A 267 2.93 -3.61 -28.37
N SER A 268 1.76 -4.23 -28.23
CA SER A 268 0.59 -3.56 -27.63
C SER A 268 0.82 -3.21 -26.16
N LEU A 269 1.43 -4.11 -25.39
CA LEU A 269 1.79 -3.85 -23.99
C LEU A 269 2.83 -2.72 -23.86
N ALA A 270 3.81 -2.66 -24.75
CA ALA A 270 4.81 -1.59 -24.77
C ALA A 270 4.18 -0.23 -25.11
N ILE A 271 3.29 -0.17 -26.10
CA ILE A 271 2.56 1.06 -26.43
C ILE A 271 1.69 1.51 -25.25
N LEU A 272 0.98 0.57 -24.62
CA LEU A 272 0.15 0.86 -23.45
C LEU A 272 0.98 1.35 -22.25
N LEU A 273 2.19 0.80 -22.06
CA LEU A 273 3.12 1.26 -21.04
C LEU A 273 3.57 2.71 -21.31
N VAL A 274 3.97 3.02 -22.54
CA VAL A 274 4.37 4.39 -22.91
C VAL A 274 3.21 5.37 -22.72
N LEU A 275 1.99 4.98 -23.11
CA LEU A 275 0.79 5.78 -22.89
C LEU A 275 0.52 6.02 -21.39
N CYS A 276 0.63 4.98 -20.56
CA CYS A 276 0.50 5.09 -19.11
C CYS A 276 1.56 6.02 -18.51
N LEU A 277 2.82 5.93 -18.95
CA LEU A 277 3.90 6.79 -18.47
C LEU A 277 3.69 8.26 -18.88
N ALA A 278 3.21 8.49 -20.10
CA ALA A 278 2.86 9.84 -20.55
C ALA A 278 1.70 10.42 -19.73
N LEU A 279 0.62 9.65 -19.53
CA LEU A 279 -0.50 10.05 -18.68
C LEU A 279 -0.06 10.27 -17.23
N LEU A 280 0.84 9.44 -16.71
CA LEU A 280 1.41 9.59 -15.38
C LEU A 280 2.17 10.92 -15.25
N PHE A 281 2.97 11.28 -16.25
CA PHE A 281 3.69 12.55 -16.29
C PHE A 281 2.71 13.75 -16.27
N PHE A 282 1.67 13.72 -17.10
CA PHE A 282 0.65 14.78 -17.11
C PHE A 282 -0.15 14.83 -15.80
N SER A 283 -0.56 13.67 -15.27
CA SER A 283 -1.27 13.56 -14.00
C SER A 283 -0.43 14.07 -12.84
N ASN A 284 0.86 13.75 -12.80
CA ASN A 284 1.77 14.24 -11.76
C ASN A 284 2.00 15.75 -11.87
N ARG A 285 2.09 16.28 -13.09
CA ARG A 285 2.17 17.73 -13.31
C ARG A 285 0.91 18.45 -12.84
N TYR A 286 -0.26 17.92 -13.17
CA TYR A 286 -1.54 18.44 -12.69
C TYR A 286 -1.64 18.33 -11.17
N TYR A 287 -1.27 17.18 -10.60
CA TYR A 287 -1.24 16.97 -9.16
C TYR A 287 -0.36 18.01 -8.45
N ASN A 288 0.85 18.30 -8.94
CA ASN A 288 1.71 19.35 -8.35
C ASN A 288 1.09 20.77 -8.45
N GLN A 289 0.16 20.99 -9.39
CA GLN A 289 -0.57 22.25 -9.50
C GLN A 289 -1.68 22.36 -8.44
N VAL A 290 -2.37 21.26 -8.14
CA VAL A 290 -3.53 21.26 -7.22
C VAL A 290 -3.24 20.73 -5.82
N ALA A 291 -2.08 20.11 -5.59
CA ALA A 291 -1.71 19.54 -4.30
C ALA A 291 -1.56 20.61 -3.24
N LEU A 292 -1.87 20.25 -1.98
CA LEU A 292 -1.68 21.14 -0.84
C LEU A 292 -0.21 21.55 -0.74
N ARG A 293 0.05 22.85 -0.89
CA ARG A 293 1.35 23.50 -0.69
C ARG A 293 1.36 24.14 0.68
N LEU A 294 2.48 24.01 1.37
CA LEU A 294 2.73 24.67 2.65
C LEU A 294 3.85 25.68 2.45
N GLN A 295 3.53 26.96 2.52
CA GLN A 295 4.54 28.00 2.73
C GLN A 295 4.73 28.20 4.22
N HIS A 296 5.96 28.47 4.64
CA HIS A 296 6.32 28.65 6.04
C HIS A 296 7.25 29.82 6.20
N GLY A 297 7.09 30.52 7.32
CA GLY A 297 8.06 31.50 7.77
C GLY A 297 8.06 31.59 9.29
N ILE A 298 9.05 32.32 9.77
CA ILE A 298 9.42 32.39 11.18
C ILE A 298 9.47 33.86 11.55
N ALA A 299 8.81 34.20 12.66
CA ALA A 299 8.84 35.53 13.25
C ALA A 299 9.42 35.47 14.67
N PHE A 300 10.30 36.41 15.00
CA PHE A 300 10.88 36.52 16.33
C PHE A 300 10.66 37.92 16.87
N LEU A 301 9.77 38.04 17.84
CA LEU A 301 9.45 39.30 18.50
C LEU A 301 10.30 39.43 19.76
N GLU A 302 11.18 40.44 19.74
CA GLU A 302 12.06 40.78 20.85
C GLU A 302 11.28 41.31 22.08
N PRO A 303 11.88 41.34 23.28
CA PRO A 303 11.23 41.85 24.48
C PRO A 303 10.96 43.36 24.51
N VAL A 304 10.99 44.04 23.36
CA VAL A 304 10.80 45.48 23.23
C VAL A 304 9.33 45.75 22.89
N THR A 305 8.67 46.58 23.70
CA THR A 305 7.28 46.98 23.48
C THR A 305 7.13 47.70 22.13
N GLY A 306 6.15 47.29 21.32
CA GLY A 306 5.91 47.87 20.01
C GLY A 306 6.81 47.33 18.89
N ALA A 307 7.49 46.18 19.09
CA ALA A 307 8.17 45.52 18.00
C ALA A 307 7.17 45.13 16.89
N HIS A 308 7.54 45.44 15.65
CA HIS A 308 6.78 45.15 14.46
C HIS A 308 7.63 44.32 13.51
N GLN A 309 7.10 43.17 13.09
CA GLN A 309 7.68 42.37 12.02
C GLN A 309 6.66 42.16 10.92
N GLU A 310 7.13 42.12 9.69
CA GLU A 310 6.31 41.93 8.51
C GLU A 310 6.91 40.88 7.57
N PHE A 311 6.02 40.10 6.96
CA PHE A 311 6.38 39.06 6.01
C PHE A 311 5.50 39.15 4.78
N VAL A 312 6.12 39.11 3.60
CA VAL A 312 5.36 39.02 2.35
C VAL A 312 4.85 37.59 2.21
N VAL A 313 3.53 37.46 2.10
CA VAL A 313 2.85 36.19 1.82
C VAL A 313 2.12 36.31 0.48
N SER A 314 2.42 35.41 -0.44
CA SER A 314 1.74 35.34 -1.73
C SER A 314 0.48 34.50 -1.58
N VAL A 315 -0.69 35.13 -1.65
CA VAL A 315 -2.00 34.48 -1.58
C VAL A 315 -2.45 34.08 -2.98
N GLU A 316 -2.53 32.77 -3.23
CA GLU A 316 -3.09 32.18 -4.45
C GLU A 316 -4.63 32.01 -4.32
N PRO A 317 -5.37 31.84 -5.44
CA PRO A 317 -6.84 31.70 -5.41
C PRO A 317 -7.37 30.51 -4.59
N ASP A 318 -6.50 29.56 -4.27
CA ASP A 318 -6.77 28.32 -3.57
C ASP A 318 -6.26 28.33 -2.12
N ILE A 319 -6.06 29.51 -1.53
CA ILE A 319 -5.72 29.64 -0.11
C ILE A 319 -6.80 29.00 0.78
N GLN A 320 -6.37 28.14 1.70
CA GLN A 320 -7.27 27.51 2.67
C GLN A 320 -7.18 28.18 4.04
N ARG A 321 -5.96 28.40 4.55
CA ARG A 321 -5.74 29.01 5.88
C ARG A 321 -4.33 29.59 6.02
N ILE A 322 -4.22 30.63 6.84
CA ILE A 322 -2.96 31.09 7.42
C ILE A 322 -3.04 30.78 8.90
N ARG A 323 -2.16 29.89 9.37
CA ARG A 323 -2.05 29.50 10.78
C ARG A 323 -0.79 30.10 11.37
N VAL A 324 -0.91 30.71 12.53
CA VAL A 324 0.23 31.23 13.31
C VAL A 324 0.30 30.47 14.61
N VAL A 325 1.47 29.94 14.94
CA VAL A 325 1.72 29.14 16.13
C VAL A 325 2.79 29.82 16.97
N ASN A 326 2.52 29.99 18.27
CA ASN A 326 3.53 30.36 19.24
C ASN A 326 4.27 29.10 19.68
N ILE A 327 5.55 29.01 19.30
CA ILE A 327 6.43 27.92 19.69
C ILE A 327 6.98 28.17 21.10
N ASN A 328 7.32 29.42 21.40
CA ASN A 328 7.82 29.82 22.70
C ASN A 328 7.65 31.32 22.88
N GLY A 329 7.29 31.75 24.09
CA GLY A 329 7.07 33.16 24.36
C GLY A 329 5.99 33.38 25.40
N VAL A 330 5.94 34.60 25.91
CA VAL A 330 4.90 35.07 26.82
C VAL A 330 4.59 36.50 26.42
N GLY A 331 3.31 36.83 26.22
CA GLY A 331 2.92 38.17 25.82
C GLY A 331 1.57 38.24 25.15
N THR A 332 1.37 39.36 24.46
CA THR A 332 0.20 39.62 23.62
C THR A 332 0.68 40.18 22.28
N VAL A 333 0.13 39.64 21.19
CA VAL A 333 0.44 40.06 19.82
C VAL A 333 -0.85 40.25 19.04
N SER A 334 -0.91 41.30 18.26
CA SER A 334 -1.94 41.49 17.24
C SER A 334 -1.38 41.08 15.88
N LEU A 335 -2.15 40.28 15.14
CA LEU A 335 -1.81 39.77 13.83
C LEU A 335 -2.76 40.38 12.81
N TYR A 336 -2.24 40.92 11.71
CA TYR A 336 -3.12 41.38 10.63
C TYR A 336 -2.48 41.20 9.26
N LEU A 337 -3.35 41.11 8.27
CA LEU A 337 -3.02 40.92 6.88
C LEU A 337 -3.44 42.18 6.10
N SER A 338 -2.50 42.81 5.42
CA SER A 338 -2.75 43.98 4.55
C SER A 338 -2.31 43.67 3.10
N PRO A 339 -2.98 44.20 2.08
CA PRO A 339 -2.50 44.12 0.70
C PRO A 339 -1.16 44.87 0.56
N THR A 340 -0.25 44.35 -0.27
CA THR A 340 1.02 45.05 -0.55
C THR A 340 0.82 46.45 -1.13
N ASP A 341 -0.27 46.68 -1.85
CA ASP A 341 -0.58 47.97 -2.46
C ASP A 341 -1.27 48.96 -1.50
N ASP A 342 -1.79 48.49 -0.35
CA ASP A 342 -2.46 49.32 0.65
C ASP A 342 -2.20 48.81 2.08
N TYR A 343 -1.10 49.29 2.67
CA TYR A 343 -0.64 48.88 4.00
C TYR A 343 -1.54 49.35 5.15
N GLN A 344 -2.46 50.29 4.92
CA GLN A 344 -3.21 50.90 6.02
C GLN A 344 -4.51 50.16 6.35
N GLU A 345 -5.06 49.39 5.41
CA GLU A 345 -6.29 48.64 5.63
C GLU A 345 -6.01 47.16 5.90
N ALA A 346 -6.26 46.74 7.15
CA ALA A 346 -6.21 45.33 7.52
C ALA A 346 -7.45 44.60 6.95
N VAL A 347 -7.21 43.70 6.00
CA VAL A 347 -8.27 42.90 5.36
C VAL A 347 -8.66 41.70 6.23
N ALA A 348 -7.74 41.24 7.07
CA ALA A 348 -7.99 40.24 8.10
C ALA A 348 -7.16 40.56 9.34
N ARG A 349 -7.71 40.35 10.54
CA ARG A 349 -6.99 40.61 11.79
C ARG A 349 -7.40 39.67 12.92
N VAL A 350 -6.47 39.45 13.83
CA VAL A 350 -6.64 38.80 15.13
C VAL A 350 -6.03 39.74 16.16
N ASP A 351 -6.89 40.40 16.93
CA ASP A 351 -6.47 41.38 17.92
C ASP A 351 -6.17 40.71 19.27
N ASP A 352 -5.23 41.29 20.02
CA ASP A 352 -4.92 40.96 21.42
C ASP A 352 -4.72 39.45 21.68
N TRP A 353 -4.07 38.72 20.76
CA TRP A 353 -3.84 37.29 20.94
C TRP A 353 -2.84 37.04 22.06
N SER A 354 -3.38 36.71 23.23
CA SER A 354 -2.59 36.43 24.43
C SER A 354 -2.03 35.01 24.43
N PHE A 355 -0.75 34.87 24.77
CA PHE A 355 -0.06 33.60 24.82
C PHE A 355 0.85 33.49 26.04
N LYS A 356 0.96 32.27 26.55
CA LYS A 356 1.83 31.94 27.69
C LYS A 356 2.65 30.73 27.33
N TRP A 357 3.89 30.70 27.79
CA TRP A 357 4.75 29.55 27.63
C TRP A 357 4.15 28.33 28.34
N ARG A 358 3.93 27.25 27.59
CA ARG A 358 3.53 25.95 28.10
C ARG A 358 4.47 24.92 27.46
N ARG A 359 5.11 24.08 28.29
CA ARG A 359 6.15 23.15 27.83
C ARG A 359 5.66 22.12 26.80
N ASP A 360 4.36 21.86 26.72
CA ASP A 360 3.80 20.77 25.91
C ASP A 360 2.50 21.14 25.16
N GLN A 361 2.22 22.44 24.99
CA GLN A 361 1.01 22.89 24.29
C GLN A 361 1.33 24.07 23.38
N TYR A 362 1.20 23.84 22.08
CA TYR A 362 1.24 24.89 21.08
C TYR A 362 -0.06 25.69 21.12
N LEU A 363 0.05 27.00 21.34
CA LEU A 363 -1.04 27.95 21.13
C LEU A 363 -1.00 28.37 19.67
N TYR A 364 -2.09 28.14 18.96
CA TYR A 364 -2.24 28.56 17.57
C TYR A 364 -3.46 29.45 17.41
N THR A 365 -3.42 30.29 16.39
CA THR A 365 -4.56 31.06 15.90
C THR A 365 -4.59 31.02 14.38
N ASP A 366 -5.79 31.08 13.82
CA ASP A 366 -6.01 31.09 12.37
C ASP A 366 -6.43 32.50 11.95
N ILE A 367 -5.76 33.04 10.94
CA ILE A 367 -6.15 34.31 10.33
C ILE A 367 -7.21 34.01 9.27
N PRO A 368 -8.38 34.68 9.32
CA PRO A 368 -9.43 34.43 8.34
C PRO A 368 -8.95 34.84 6.95
N VAL A 369 -8.99 33.89 6.00
CA VAL A 369 -8.59 34.11 4.60
C VAL A 369 -9.75 34.08 3.61
N ALA A 370 -10.97 33.85 4.12
CA ALA A 370 -12.17 33.77 3.28
C ALA A 370 -12.46 35.12 2.63
N GLY A 371 -12.56 35.14 1.30
CA GLY A 371 -12.87 36.35 0.52
C GLY A 371 -11.66 37.20 0.13
N LEU A 372 -10.43 36.77 0.46
CA LEU A 372 -9.22 37.42 -0.03
C LEU A 372 -9.07 37.24 -1.54
N THR A 373 -8.68 38.30 -2.23
CA THR A 373 -8.32 38.23 -3.65
C THR A 373 -6.91 37.65 -3.83
N PRO A 374 -6.61 36.96 -4.93
CA PRO A 374 -5.24 36.51 -5.20
C PRO A 374 -4.29 37.71 -5.32
N GLY A 375 -3.14 37.65 -4.66
CA GLY A 375 -2.17 38.76 -4.62
C GLY A 375 -1.11 38.60 -3.55
N ASN A 376 -0.23 39.59 -3.43
CA ASN A 376 0.74 39.65 -2.35
C ASN A 376 0.15 40.44 -1.18
N TYR A 377 0.37 39.92 0.02
CA TYR A 377 -0.08 40.51 1.27
C TYR A 377 1.09 40.59 2.25
N HIS A 378 1.02 41.54 3.18
CA HIS A 378 1.92 41.60 4.32
C HIS A 378 1.23 41.01 5.54
N LEU A 379 1.83 39.97 6.08
CA LEU A 379 1.47 39.44 7.39
C LEU A 379 2.27 40.21 8.44
N HIS A 380 1.56 40.99 9.25
CA HIS A 380 2.15 41.80 10.29
C HIS A 380 1.99 41.15 11.65
N PHE A 381 3.06 41.22 12.43
CA PHE A 381 3.12 40.85 13.85
C PHE A 381 3.38 42.12 14.64
N VAL A 382 2.39 42.61 15.37
CA VAL A 382 2.52 43.80 16.22
C VAL A 382 2.45 43.37 17.68
N GLN A 383 3.56 43.55 18.37
CA GLN A 383 3.69 43.16 19.75
C GLN A 383 3.19 44.25 20.70
N GLU A 384 2.20 43.90 21.51
CA GLU A 384 1.71 44.78 22.56
C GLU A 384 2.54 44.63 23.84
N SER A 385 2.92 43.40 24.18
CA SER A 385 3.75 43.12 25.35
C SER A 385 4.46 41.76 25.24
N GLY A 386 5.56 41.57 25.99
CA GLY A 386 6.17 40.27 26.19
C GLY A 386 7.35 39.98 25.26
N TRP A 387 7.48 38.76 24.75
CA TRP A 387 8.38 38.34 23.65
C TRP A 387 7.87 37.01 23.08
N GLY A 388 8.23 36.66 21.84
CA GLY A 388 7.81 35.37 21.28
C GLY A 388 8.51 34.94 20.00
N TYR A 389 8.62 33.63 19.82
CA TYR A 389 9.07 32.93 18.64
C TYR A 389 7.85 32.25 18.00
N PHE A 390 7.47 32.74 16.83
CA PHE A 390 6.29 32.31 16.10
C PHE A 390 6.68 31.65 14.80
N GLU A 391 5.89 30.66 14.42
CA GLU A 391 5.94 30.08 13.09
C GLU A 391 4.59 30.26 12.43
N TYR A 392 4.59 30.74 11.20
CA TYR A 392 3.38 30.78 10.40
C TYR A 392 3.44 29.76 9.29
N THR A 393 2.30 29.13 9.02
CA THR A 393 2.12 28.20 7.91
C THR A 393 0.94 28.65 7.08
N LEU A 394 1.17 28.87 5.80
CA LEU A 394 0.17 29.19 4.80
C LEU A 394 -0.10 27.92 4.00
N SER A 395 -1.35 27.43 4.02
CA SER A 395 -1.74 26.25 3.25
C SER A 395 -2.63 26.63 2.06
N GLN A 396 -2.20 26.24 0.87
CA GLN A 396 -2.80 26.57 -0.42
C GLN A 396 -3.01 25.33 -1.26
N GLY A 397 -4.09 25.27 -2.04
CA GLY A 397 -4.46 24.11 -2.84
C GLY A 397 -5.14 23.04 -2.00
N GLY A 398 -5.09 21.79 -2.44
CA GLY A 398 -5.74 20.67 -1.75
C GLY A 398 -7.19 20.45 -2.16
N GLY A 399 -7.93 19.73 -1.31
CA GLY A 399 -9.32 19.36 -1.48
C GLY A 399 -9.56 18.21 -2.45
N THR A 400 -10.82 18.08 -2.89
CA THR A 400 -11.26 16.99 -3.77
C THR A 400 -10.44 16.87 -5.07
N PRO A 401 -10.05 17.95 -5.77
CA PRO A 401 -9.22 17.84 -6.98
C PRO A 401 -7.84 17.23 -6.71
N SER A 402 -7.23 17.60 -5.58
CA SER A 402 -5.97 17.05 -5.08
C SER A 402 -6.06 15.55 -4.85
N HIS A 403 -7.11 15.09 -4.15
CA HIS A 403 -7.35 13.68 -3.89
C HIS A 403 -7.59 12.87 -5.16
N ILE A 404 -8.38 13.41 -6.11
CA ILE A 404 -8.61 12.76 -7.41
C ILE A 404 -7.29 12.65 -8.19
N ALA A 405 -6.52 13.73 -8.28
CA ALA A 405 -5.25 13.74 -8.99
C ALA A 405 -4.22 12.79 -8.35
N ALA A 406 -4.16 12.73 -7.01
CA ALA A 406 -3.36 11.77 -6.26
C ALA A 406 -3.74 10.31 -6.62
N LEU A 407 -5.04 10.01 -6.60
CA LEU A 407 -5.55 8.67 -6.91
C LEU A 407 -5.26 8.27 -8.36
N VAL A 408 -5.51 9.16 -9.32
CA VAL A 408 -5.22 8.92 -10.74
C VAL A 408 -3.72 8.69 -10.96
N THR A 409 -2.86 9.50 -10.32
CA THR A 409 -1.40 9.34 -10.39
C THR A 409 -0.97 7.99 -9.81
N GLY A 410 -1.51 7.61 -8.64
CA GLY A 410 -1.28 6.31 -8.02
C GLY A 410 -1.67 5.13 -8.92
N VAL A 411 -2.87 5.20 -9.52
CA VAL A 411 -3.40 4.16 -10.44
C VAL A 411 -2.58 4.07 -11.74
N LEU A 412 -2.13 5.20 -12.30
CA LEU A 412 -1.31 5.20 -13.51
C LEU A 412 0.09 4.62 -13.24
N LEU A 413 0.71 4.99 -12.12
CA LEU A 413 1.99 4.44 -11.69
C LEU A 413 1.88 2.91 -11.51
N ALA A 414 0.82 2.51 -10.83
CA ALA A 414 0.43 1.12 -10.65
C ALA A 414 0.30 0.34 -11.97
N CYS A 415 -0.50 0.84 -12.91
CA CYS A 415 -0.64 0.24 -14.23
C CYS A 415 0.70 0.15 -14.95
N SER A 416 1.54 1.20 -14.89
CA SER A 416 2.86 1.19 -15.52
C SER A 416 3.81 0.15 -14.92
N LEU A 417 3.79 -0.07 -13.60
CA LEU A 417 4.55 -1.14 -12.94
C LEU A 417 4.07 -2.52 -13.38
N VAL A 418 2.75 -2.77 -13.40
CA VAL A 418 2.18 -4.05 -13.88
C VAL A 418 2.59 -4.30 -15.33
N LEU A 419 2.49 -3.29 -16.20
CA LEU A 419 2.81 -3.42 -17.62
C LEU A 419 4.30 -3.64 -17.86
N GLY A 420 5.17 -2.89 -17.15
CA GLY A 420 6.62 -3.06 -17.23
C GLY A 420 7.06 -4.45 -16.80
N LEU A 421 6.50 -4.94 -15.69
CA LEU A 421 6.72 -6.29 -15.21
C LEU A 421 6.18 -7.37 -16.17
N ALA A 422 4.97 -7.20 -16.71
CA ALA A 422 4.42 -8.11 -17.70
C ALA A 422 5.33 -8.19 -18.94
N LEU A 423 5.88 -7.06 -19.38
CA LEU A 423 6.85 -6.99 -20.47
C LEU A 423 8.17 -7.70 -20.11
N LEU A 424 8.67 -7.57 -18.88
CA LEU A 424 9.84 -8.32 -18.40
C LEU A 424 9.60 -9.84 -18.42
N LEU A 425 8.42 -10.29 -17.96
CA LEU A 425 8.07 -11.71 -17.92
C LEU A 425 7.79 -12.30 -19.31
N LEU A 426 7.24 -11.50 -20.24
CA LEU A 426 6.92 -11.90 -21.62
C LEU A 426 8.08 -11.70 -22.59
N GLY A 427 9.09 -10.91 -22.20
CA GLY A 427 10.30 -10.64 -22.97
C GLY A 427 11.11 -11.92 -23.27
N PRO A 428 12.06 -11.85 -24.21
CA PRO A 428 12.92 -12.99 -24.50
C PRO A 428 13.80 -13.30 -23.29
N ALA A 429 13.34 -14.20 -22.41
CA ALA A 429 14.11 -14.83 -21.34
C ALA A 429 15.20 -15.76 -21.92
N ARG A 430 15.99 -15.28 -22.89
CA ARG A 430 17.07 -16.03 -23.54
C ARG A 430 18.44 -15.81 -22.87
N HIS A 431 18.55 -14.93 -21.87
CA HIS A 431 19.86 -14.55 -21.29
C HIS A 431 19.95 -14.61 -19.76
N LEU A 432 19.04 -15.30 -19.06
CA LEU A 432 19.06 -15.38 -17.58
C LEU A 432 19.15 -16.81 -17.03
N ILE A 433 19.63 -17.78 -17.82
CA ILE A 433 20.10 -19.09 -17.35
C ILE A 433 21.37 -19.44 -18.12
#